data_AF-A0A1H2H8X4-F1
#
_entry.id   AF-A0A1H2H8X4-F1
#
_cell.length_a   1.000
_cell.length_b   1.000
_cell.length_c   1.000
_cell.angle_alpha   90.00
_cell.angle_beta   90.00
_cell.angle_gamma   90.00
#
_symmetry.space_group_name_H-M   'P 1'
#
loop_
_entity.id
_entity.type
_entity.pdbx_description
1 polymer ?
#
loop_
_entity_poly.entity_id
_entity_poly.type
_entity_poly.pdbx_seq_one_letter_code
_entity_poly.pdbx_strand_id
1 'polypeptide(L)' 'MSSEAAHAELKAALEAFFADVARQKSVTPPPPLLPHFEIIDRWQAKNTAHTSPQLRHFLQNKSYQKALHHLEGKPVEGH' A
#
# COMPACT_ATOMS: atom_id res chain seq x y z
N MET A 1 16.88 1.24 9.08
CA MET A 1 15.78 2.20 8.85
C MET A 1 14.81 2.07 10.01
N SER A 2 14.31 3.19 10.54
CA SER A 2 13.27 3.15 11.58
C SER A 2 11.96 2.60 11.00
N SER A 3 11.22 1.80 11.77
CA SER A 3 9.93 1.21 11.37
C SER A 3 8.95 2.25 10.80
N GLU A 4 8.98 3.48 11.33
CA GLU A 4 8.18 4.62 10.89
C GLU A 4 8.48 5.07 9.45
N ALA A 5 9.76 5.14 9.06
CA ALA A 5 10.14 5.54 7.70
C ALA A 5 9.70 4.50 6.65
N ALA A 6 9.77 3.20 7.01
CA ALA A 6 9.28 2.14 6.16
C ALA A 6 7.75 2.19 6.02
N HIS A 7 7.01 2.44 7.10
CA HIS A 7 5.57 2.62 7.05
C HIS A 7 5.15 3.84 6.23
N ALA A 8 5.89 4.95 6.32
CA ALA A 8 5.65 6.14 5.51
C ALA A 8 5.85 5.88 4.01
N GLU A 9 6.90 5.12 3.63
CA GLU A 9 7.13 4.71 2.25
C GLU A 9 5.97 3.87 1.70
N LEU A 10 5.52 2.86 2.46
CA LEU A 10 4.37 2.05 2.05
C LEU A 10 3.10 2.86 1.93
N LYS A 11 2.83 3.75 2.89
CA LYS A 11 1.66 4.63 2.86
C LYS A 11 1.65 5.48 1.59
N ALA A 12 2.77 6.12 1.26
CA ALA A 12 2.90 6.93 0.06
C ALA A 12 2.67 6.12 -1.22
N ALA A 13 3.18 4.88 -1.29
CA ALA A 13 2.96 3.99 -2.42
C ALA A 13 1.47 3.62 -2.59
N LEU A 14 0.77 3.32 -1.48
CA LEU A 14 -0.65 3.01 -1.49
C LEU A 14 -1.50 4.23 -1.90
N GLU A 15 -1.20 5.42 -1.37
CA GLU A 15 -1.89 6.66 -1.74
C GLU A 15 -1.70 6.99 -3.22
N ALA A 16 -0.47 6.86 -3.74
CA ALA A 16 -0.18 7.07 -5.16
C ALA A 16 -0.93 6.08 -6.06
N PHE A 17 -1.00 4.81 -5.66
CA PHE A 17 -1.79 3.80 -6.35
C PHE A 17 -3.26 4.21 -6.44
N PHE A 18 -3.89 4.59 -5.31
CA PHE A 18 -5.29 5.00 -5.31
C PHE A 18 -5.55 6.27 -6.11
N ALA A 19 -4.62 7.24 -6.08
CA ALA A 19 -4.71 8.45 -6.90
C ALA A 19 -4.68 8.12 -8.40
N ASP A 20 -3.80 7.23 -8.83
CA ASP A 20 -3.73 6.82 -10.25
C ASP A 20 -4.90 5.94 -10.68
N VAL A 21 -5.43 5.09 -9.79
CA VAL A 21 -6.69 4.36 -10.03
C VAL A 21 -7.85 5.33 -10.24
N ALA A 22 -7.95 6.41 -9.45
CA ALA A 22 -8.98 7.43 -9.65
C ALA A 22 -8.82 8.16 -10.99
N ARG A 23 -7.58 8.36 -11.44
CA ARG A 23 -7.24 9.05 -12.70
C ARG A 23 -7.37 8.20 -13.95
N GLN A 24 -7.46 6.87 -13.84
CA GLN A 24 -7.67 5.95 -14.98
C GLN A 24 -8.88 6.34 -15.84
N LYS A 25 -9.92 6.92 -15.22
CA LYS A 25 -11.16 7.32 -15.92
C LYS A 25 -11.11 8.74 -16.51
N SER A 26 -10.12 9.55 -16.14
CA SER A 26 -10.09 10.99 -16.44
C SER A 26 -8.88 11.45 -17.25
N VAL A 27 -7.85 10.62 -17.41
CA VAL A 27 -6.61 11.00 -18.10
C VAL A 27 -6.34 10.07 -19.28
N THR A 28 -5.91 10.66 -20.40
CA THR A 28 -5.47 9.94 -21.61
C THR A 28 -4.04 10.34 -21.97
N PRO A 29 -3.09 9.40 -22.07
CA PRO A 29 -3.26 7.97 -21.79
C PRO A 29 -3.46 7.71 -20.28
N PRO A 30 -4.13 6.61 -19.90
CA PRO A 30 -4.31 6.24 -18.50
C PRO A 30 -2.96 6.03 -17.78
N PRO A 31 -2.83 6.42 -16.50
CA PRO A 31 -1.58 6.26 -15.76
C PRO A 31 -1.24 4.77 -15.54
N PRO A 32 0.03 4.35 -15.68
CA PRO A 32 0.41 2.95 -15.53
C PRO A 32 0.28 2.50 -14.06
N LEU A 33 -0.51 1.45 -13.80
CA LEU A 33 -0.69 0.92 -12.45
C LEU A 33 0.37 -0.11 -12.05
N LEU A 34 1.00 -0.77 -13.03
CA LEU A 34 1.98 -1.83 -12.82
C LEU A 34 3.15 -1.44 -11.88
N PRO A 35 3.75 -0.23 -12.02
CA PRO A 35 4.85 0.18 -11.15
C PRO A 35 4.48 0.25 -9.66
N HIS A 36 3.23 0.56 -9.33
CA HIS A 36 2.77 0.61 -7.94
C HIS A 36 2.82 -0.76 -7.27
N PHE A 37 2.40 -1.82 -7.99
CA PHE A 37 2.47 -3.18 -7.46
C PHE A 37 3.92 -3.61 -7.23
N GLU A 38 4.83 -3.30 -8.15
CA GLU A 38 6.26 -3.62 -7.97
C GLU A 38 6.88 -2.91 -6.76
N ILE A 39 6.47 -1.67 -6.50
CA ILE A 39 6.93 -0.92 -5.31
C ILE A 39 6.43 -1.60 -4.04
N ILE A 40 5.15 -1.96 -3.99
CA ILE A 40 4.54 -2.63 -2.83
C ILE A 40 5.16 -4.01 -2.59
N ASP A 41 5.37 -4.80 -3.64
CA ASP A 41 5.98 -6.12 -3.56
C ASP A 41 7.45 -6.04 -3.10
N ARG A 42 8.22 -5.09 -3.64
CA ARG A 42 9.60 -4.82 -3.19
C ARG A 42 9.64 -4.37 -1.74
N TRP A 43 8.70 -3.52 -1.34
CA TRP A 43 8.59 -3.08 0.06
C TRP A 43 8.29 -4.27 0.97
N GLN A 44 7.35 -5.13 0.58
CA GLN A 44 6.97 -6.31 1.35
C GLN A 44 8.15 -7.26 1.51
N ALA A 45 8.88 -7.56 0.43
CA ALA A 45 10.07 -8.42 0.48
C ALA A 45 11.15 -7.90 1.45
N LYS A 46 11.35 -6.58 1.50
CA LYS A 46 12.35 -5.94 2.38
C LYS A 46 11.91 -5.84 3.84
N ASN A 47 10.63 -5.62 4.10
CA ASN A 47 10.13 -5.25 5.43
C ASN A 47 9.37 -6.36 6.15
N THR A 48 9.20 -7.54 5.55
CA THR A 48 8.42 -8.66 6.11
C THR A 48 8.80 -8.99 7.56
N ALA A 49 10.08 -8.93 7.93
CA ALA A 49 10.54 -9.25 9.29
C ALA A 49 10.12 -8.24 10.37
N HIS A 50 9.87 -6.98 10.00
CA HIS A 50 9.59 -5.87 10.92
C HIS A 50 8.16 -5.32 10.79
N THR A 51 7.33 -5.97 9.96
CA THR A 51 5.95 -5.54 9.68
C THR A 51 4.97 -6.32 10.55
N SER A 52 3.93 -5.62 11.06
CA SER A 52 2.88 -6.23 11.87
C SER A 52 2.20 -7.41 11.12
N PRO A 53 1.76 -8.47 11.82
CA PRO A 53 1.07 -9.60 11.18
C PRO A 53 -0.19 -9.18 10.40
N GLN A 54 -0.94 -8.20 10.93
CA GLN A 54 -2.14 -7.66 10.26
C GLN A 54 -1.79 -6.94 8.95
N LEU A 55 -0.82 -6.03 8.98
CA LEU A 55 -0.40 -5.32 7.77
C LEU A 55 0.13 -6.28 6.70
N ARG A 56 0.90 -7.28 7.13
CA ARG A 56 1.40 -8.34 6.24
C ARG A 56 0.26 -9.12 5.59
N HIS A 57 -0.75 -9.51 6.37
CA HIS A 57 -1.93 -10.21 5.87
C HIS A 57 -2.70 -9.36 4.84
N PHE A 58 -2.90 -8.07 5.11
CA PHE A 58 -3.55 -7.18 4.15
C PHE A 58 -2.78 -7.05 2.84
N LEU A 59 -1.45 -6.91 2.90
CA LEU A 59 -0.61 -6.83 1.71
C LEU A 59 -0.61 -8.14 0.90
N GLN A 60 -0.53 -9.30 1.56
CA GLN A 60 -0.59 -10.62 0.90
C GLN A 60 -1.92 -10.85 0.18
N ASN A 61 -3.03 -10.40 0.79
CA ASN A 61 -4.37 -10.49 0.20
C ASN A 61 -4.70 -9.32 -0.73
N LYS A 62 -3.72 -8.48 -1.09
CA LYS A 62 -3.89 -7.26 -1.92
C LYS A 62 -5.03 -6.34 -1.43
N SER A 63 -5.31 -6.39 -0.13
CA SER A 63 -6.29 -5.56 0.57
C SER A 63 -5.67 -4.20 0.89
N TYR A 64 -5.26 -3.47 -0.16
CA TYR A 64 -4.50 -2.22 -0.04
C TYR A 64 -5.22 -1.12 0.72
N GLN A 65 -6.55 -1.08 0.66
CA GLN A 65 -7.33 -0.11 1.43
C GLN A 65 -7.27 -0.41 2.94
N LYS A 66 -7.31 -1.70 3.32
CA LYS A 66 -7.14 -2.14 4.72
C LYS A 66 -5.72 -1.89 5.20
N ALA A 67 -4.72 -2.11 4.34
CA ALA A 67 -3.33 -1.78 4.63
C ALA A 67 -3.15 -0.27 4.89
N LEU A 68 -3.76 0.58 4.06
CA LEU A 68 -3.72 2.03 4.25
C LEU A 68 -4.40 2.46 5.56
N HIS A 69 -5.61 1.96 5.84
CA HIS A 69 -6.29 2.24 7.10
C HIS A 69 -5.46 1.81 8.32
N HIS A 70 -4.81 0.65 8.26
CA HIS A 70 -3.92 0.18 9.32
C HIS A 70 -2.75 1.15 9.55
N LEU A 71 -2.12 1.64 8.48
CA LEU A 71 -1.02 2.62 8.54
C LEU A 71 -1.47 3.99 9.04
N GLU A 72 -2.73 4.36 8.84
CA GLU A 72 -3.33 5.61 9.32
C GLU A 72 -3.85 5.52 10.77
N GLY A 73 -3.77 4.34 11.40
CA GLY A 73 -4.37 4.09 12.71
C GLY A 73 -5.90 4.14 12.69
N LYS A 74 -6.52 4.06 11.50
CA LYS A 74 -7.97 4.00 11.36
C LYS A 74 -8.48 2.60 11.70
N PRO A 75 -9.73 2.49 12.20
CA PRO A 75 -10.37 1.19 12.38
C PRO A 75 -10.35 0.45 11.05
N VAL A 76 -9.67 -0.69 11.03
CA VAL A 76 -9.77 -1.63 9.93
C VAL A 76 -10.92 -2.54 10.28
N GLU A 77 -12.14 -2.14 9.90
CA GLU A 77 -13.30 -3.01 10.06
C GLU A 77 -13.08 -4.29 9.24
N GLY A 78 -13.20 -5.43 9.90
CA GLY A 78 -12.91 -6.73 9.30
C GLY A 78 -13.64 -7.85 10.03
N HIS A 79 -14.79 -8.20 9.45
CA HIS A 79 -15.52 -9.48 9.45
C HIS A 79 -15.84 -10.17 10.78
#